data_AF-A0A7M3NP32-F1
#
_entry.id   AF-A0A7M3NP32-F1
#
_cell.length_a   1.000
_cell.length_b   1.000
_cell.length_c   1.000
_cell.angle_alpha   90.00
_cell.angle_beta   90.00
_cell.angle_gamma   90.00
#
_symmetry.space_group_name_H-M   'P 1'
#
loop_
_entity.id
_entity.type
_entity.pdbx_description
1 polymer ?
#
loop_
_entity_poly.entity_id
_entity_poly.type
_entity_poly.pdbx_seq_one_letter_code
_entity_poly.pdbx_strand_id
1 'polypeptide(L)'
;MAWLKERGAIEHALHTSVDGLPSERDVTLARMGDVLQATAQGLQPQAAAVWAGVPEPVLQGWIDNDPAFASALYAATALAAAHGLKRGRHTPAMLRVLLVAMSNGTTTVGAIKLAGFPGRHFRSLVRASSALEALLEAARRARPLKARSGAFVPSSYRPRRPGQKPPSPWTFRLVRRGDPDMSQTEPDA
;
A
#
# COMPACT_ATOMS: atom_id res chain seq x y z
N MET A 1 18.13 0.00 1.34
CA MET A 1 16.86 -0.08 0.57
C MET A 1 17.05 -0.44 -0.90
N ALA A 2 18.29 -0.43 -1.44
CA ALA A 2 18.57 -0.89 -2.80
C ALA A 2 18.09 -2.34 -3.02
N TRP A 3 18.46 -3.29 -2.15
CA TRP A 3 18.08 -4.71 -2.24
C TRP A 3 16.56 -4.98 -2.37
N LEU A 4 15.69 -4.30 -1.62
CA LEU A 4 14.23 -4.50 -1.74
C LEU A 4 13.70 -4.03 -3.12
N LYS A 5 14.26 -2.93 -3.64
CA LYS A 5 14.00 -2.49 -5.01
C LYS A 5 14.65 -3.41 -6.04
N GLU A 6 15.77 -4.04 -5.68
CA GLU A 6 16.53 -4.96 -6.51
C GLU A 6 15.76 -6.25 -6.77
N ARG A 7 15.07 -6.83 -5.77
CA ARG A 7 14.19 -8.00 -6.03
C ARG A 7 13.06 -7.66 -7.01
N GLY A 8 12.39 -6.53 -6.81
CA GLY A 8 11.35 -6.06 -7.73
C GLY A 8 11.90 -5.68 -9.11
N ALA A 9 13.10 -5.11 -9.18
CA ALA A 9 13.77 -4.76 -10.43
C ALA A 9 14.30 -5.99 -11.18
N ILE A 10 14.76 -7.02 -10.47
CA ILE A 10 15.18 -8.31 -11.03
C ILE A 10 13.96 -9.05 -11.57
N GLU A 11 12.86 -9.13 -10.82
CA GLU A 11 11.61 -9.72 -11.35
C GLU A 11 11.12 -8.93 -12.57
N HIS A 12 11.15 -7.60 -12.53
CA HIS A 12 10.79 -6.78 -13.68
C HIS A 12 11.71 -7.00 -14.89
N ALA A 13 13.03 -7.12 -14.67
CA ALA A 13 14.01 -7.39 -15.71
C ALA A 13 13.86 -8.80 -16.33
N LEU A 14 13.59 -9.80 -15.50
CA LEU A 14 13.30 -11.16 -15.93
C LEU A 14 11.99 -11.21 -16.72
N HIS A 15 10.96 -10.47 -16.29
CA HIS A 15 9.71 -10.32 -17.03
C HIS A 15 9.88 -9.64 -18.38
N THR A 16 10.77 -8.65 -18.50
CA THR A 16 11.06 -8.03 -19.81
C THR A 16 11.85 -8.94 -20.75
N SER A 17 12.48 -10.01 -20.25
CA SER A 17 13.29 -10.94 -21.04
C SER A 17 12.52 -12.16 -21.55
N VAL A 18 11.39 -12.48 -20.92
CA VAL A 18 10.47 -13.53 -21.34
C VAL A 18 9.29 -12.82 -22.01
N ASP A 19 9.19 -12.89 -23.34
CA ASP A 19 8.18 -12.20 -24.16
C ASP A 19 6.73 -12.60 -23.83
N GLY A 20 6.23 -12.19 -22.67
CA GLY A 20 4.89 -12.49 -22.19
C GLY A 20 4.53 -11.62 -20.99
N LEU A 21 3.36 -10.97 -21.06
CA LEU A 21 2.77 -10.32 -19.90
C LEU A 21 2.61 -11.36 -18.78
N PRO A 22 2.95 -11.03 -17.52
CA PRO A 22 2.85 -11.98 -16.44
C PRO A 22 1.43 -12.50 -16.33
N SER A 23 1.26 -13.83 -16.32
CA SER A 23 -0.05 -14.40 -16.11
C SER A 23 -0.51 -14.06 -14.68
N GLU A 24 -1.77 -13.65 -14.54
CA GLU A 24 -2.34 -13.32 -13.22
C GLU A 24 -2.22 -14.52 -12.26
N ARG A 25 -2.30 -15.73 -12.81
CA ARG A 25 -2.09 -16.99 -12.10
C ARG A 25 -0.68 -17.08 -11.50
N ASP A 26 0.37 -16.79 -12.26
CA ASP A 26 1.75 -16.91 -11.78
C ASP A 26 2.06 -15.86 -10.72
N VAL A 27 1.56 -14.63 -10.89
CA VAL A 27 1.70 -13.57 -9.88
C VAL A 27 0.99 -13.95 -8.58
N THR A 28 -0.20 -14.57 -8.70
CA THR A 28 -0.97 -15.03 -7.54
C THR A 28 -0.24 -16.14 -6.80
N LEU A 29 0.26 -17.16 -7.51
CA LEU A 29 1.01 -18.27 -6.92
C LEU A 29 2.32 -17.81 -6.28
N ALA A 30 3.05 -16.88 -6.92
CA ALA A 30 4.25 -16.29 -6.33
C ALA A 30 3.95 -15.56 -5.02
N ARG A 31 2.87 -14.78 -4.98
CA ARG A 31 2.42 -14.07 -3.76
C ARG A 31 1.96 -15.04 -2.67
N MET A 32 1.23 -16.10 -3.03
CA MET A 32 0.89 -17.19 -2.09
C MET A 32 2.15 -17.82 -1.50
N GLY A 33 3.16 -18.11 -2.33
CA GLY A 33 4.46 -18.62 -1.89
C GLY A 33 5.18 -17.67 -0.91
N ASP A 34 5.22 -16.38 -1.22
CA ASP A 34 5.78 -15.37 -0.32
C ASP A 34 5.03 -15.31 1.04
N VAL A 35 3.71 -15.48 1.05
CA VAL A 35 2.91 -15.57 2.29
C VAL A 35 3.28 -16.82 3.10
N LEU A 36 3.40 -17.98 2.45
CA LEU A 36 3.79 -19.22 3.13
C LEU A 36 5.20 -19.11 3.71
N GLN A 37 6.14 -18.56 2.96
CA GLN A 37 7.51 -18.31 3.44
C GLN A 37 7.53 -17.37 4.64
N ALA A 38 6.79 -16.26 4.58
CA ALA A 38 6.67 -15.31 5.69
C ALA A 38 6.09 -15.99 6.95
N THR A 39 5.07 -16.82 6.75
CA THR A 39 4.40 -17.55 7.84
C THR A 39 5.32 -18.59 8.47
N ALA A 40 6.10 -19.32 7.65
CA ALA A 40 7.13 -20.25 8.11
C ALA A 40 8.24 -19.55 8.92
N GLN A 41 8.47 -18.25 8.67
CA GLN A 41 9.39 -17.41 9.45
C GLN A 41 8.75 -16.86 10.75
N GLY A 42 7.54 -17.29 11.10
CA GLY A 42 6.84 -16.92 12.32
C GLY A 42 6.03 -15.62 12.24
N LEU A 43 5.86 -15.05 11.03
CA LEU A 43 5.00 -13.88 10.84
C LEU A 43 3.52 -14.27 10.97
N GLN A 44 2.73 -13.41 11.61
CA GLN A 44 1.28 -13.55 11.66
C GLN A 44 0.66 -13.26 10.28
N PRO A 45 -0.55 -13.77 9.97
CA PRO A 45 -1.17 -13.60 8.64
C PRO A 45 -1.16 -12.16 8.12
N GLN A 46 -1.47 -11.18 8.98
CA GLN A 46 -1.42 -9.75 8.65
C GLN A 46 -0.03 -9.26 8.24
N ALA A 47 1.00 -9.71 8.94
CA ALA A 47 2.39 -9.36 8.64
C ALA A 47 2.89 -10.09 7.38
N ALA A 48 2.44 -11.33 7.17
CA ALA A 48 2.72 -12.11 5.96
C ALA A 48 2.05 -11.50 4.72
N ALA A 49 0.84 -10.94 4.85
CA ALA A 49 0.18 -10.20 3.78
C ALA A 49 1.01 -8.97 3.35
N VAL A 50 1.47 -8.17 4.32
CA VAL A 50 2.36 -7.02 4.04
C VAL A 50 3.68 -7.46 3.44
N TRP A 51 4.25 -8.58 3.90
CA TRP A 51 5.47 -9.14 3.33
C TRP A 51 5.33 -9.48 1.84
N ALA A 52 4.22 -10.12 1.47
CA ALA A 52 3.90 -10.51 0.10
C ALA A 52 3.30 -9.36 -0.73
N GLY A 53 3.11 -8.17 -0.14
CA GLY A 53 2.46 -7.04 -0.80
C GLY A 53 1.00 -7.30 -1.19
N VAL A 54 0.33 -8.22 -0.48
CA VAL A 54 -1.06 -8.63 -0.73
C VAL A 54 -1.99 -7.89 0.24
N PRO A 55 -3.13 -7.33 -0.23
CA PRO A 55 -4.15 -6.79 0.67
C PRO A 55 -4.73 -7.87 1.58
N GLU A 56 -4.93 -7.58 2.87
CA GLU A 56 -5.48 -8.54 3.84
C GLU A 56 -6.82 -9.18 3.40
N PRO A 57 -7.78 -8.45 2.80
CA PRO A 57 -9.02 -9.07 2.30
C PRO A 57 -8.79 -10.09 1.18
N VAL A 58 -7.75 -9.88 0.37
CA VAL A 58 -7.38 -10.82 -0.71
C VAL A 58 -6.79 -12.09 -0.12
N LEU A 59 -5.92 -11.96 0.88
CA LEU A 59 -5.39 -13.12 1.60
C LEU A 59 -6.52 -13.92 2.27
N GLN A 60 -7.49 -13.25 2.91
CA GLN A 60 -8.64 -13.92 3.49
C GLN A 60 -9.46 -14.65 2.42
N GLY A 61 -9.70 -14.00 1.27
CA GLY A 61 -10.36 -14.64 0.14
C GLY A 61 -9.62 -15.87 -0.37
N TRP A 62 -8.29 -15.89 -0.38
CA TRP A 62 -7.52 -17.09 -0.73
C TRP A 62 -7.69 -18.21 0.29
N ILE A 63 -7.65 -17.89 1.58
CA ILE A 63 -7.84 -18.87 2.66
C ILE A 63 -9.24 -19.49 2.59
N ASP A 64 -10.26 -18.69 2.29
CA ASP A 64 -11.65 -19.15 2.27
C ASP A 64 -11.98 -19.97 1.00
N ASN A 65 -11.37 -19.64 -0.14
CA ASN A 65 -11.70 -20.25 -1.43
C ASN A 65 -10.73 -21.37 -1.87
N ASP A 66 -9.51 -21.43 -1.31
CA ASP A 66 -8.50 -22.43 -1.65
C ASP A 66 -8.11 -23.27 -0.42
N PRO A 67 -8.70 -24.47 -0.24
CA PRO A 67 -8.40 -25.32 0.91
C PRO A 67 -6.97 -25.87 0.90
N ALA A 68 -6.36 -26.03 -0.28
CA ALA A 68 -4.98 -26.50 -0.38
C ALA A 68 -4.03 -25.42 0.15
N PHE A 69 -4.24 -24.16 -0.26
CA PHE A 69 -3.50 -23.03 0.29
C PHE A 69 -3.71 -22.88 1.80
N ALA A 70 -4.94 -22.99 2.30
CA ALA A 70 -5.22 -22.93 3.74
C ALA A 70 -4.48 -24.02 4.53
N SER A 71 -4.44 -25.26 4.00
CA SER A 71 -3.69 -26.37 4.62
C SER A 71 -2.18 -26.11 4.64
N ALA A 72 -1.63 -25.55 3.55
CA ALA A 72 -0.22 -25.20 3.47
C ALA A 72 0.14 -24.08 4.45
N LEU A 73 -0.76 -23.11 4.62
CA LEU A 73 -0.60 -22.04 5.60
C LEU A 73 -0.57 -22.60 7.02
N TYR A 74 -1.47 -23.54 7.35
CA TYR A 74 -1.45 -24.25 8.62
C TYR A 74 -0.13 -25.01 8.85
N ALA A 75 0.34 -25.75 7.85
CA ALA A 75 1.63 -26.45 7.92
C ALA A 75 2.80 -25.48 8.14
N ALA A 76 2.82 -24.33 7.45
CA ALA A 76 3.82 -23.29 7.64
C ALA A 76 3.79 -22.72 9.07
N THR A 77 2.61 -22.51 9.65
CA THR A 77 2.50 -22.10 11.06
C THR A 77 3.00 -23.17 12.03
N ALA A 78 2.72 -24.44 11.75
CA ALA A 78 3.20 -25.56 12.56
C ALA A 78 4.72 -25.67 12.49
N LEU A 79 5.32 -25.46 11.31
CA LEU A 79 6.76 -25.40 11.12
C LEU A 79 7.38 -24.27 11.95
N ALA A 80 6.82 -23.06 11.88
CA ALA A 80 7.31 -21.95 12.70
C ALA A 80 7.23 -22.26 14.21
N ALA A 81 6.14 -22.89 14.65
CA ALA A 81 5.96 -23.30 16.04
C ALA A 81 6.98 -24.36 16.48
N ALA A 82 7.24 -25.36 15.63
CA ALA A 82 8.20 -26.44 15.89
C ALA A 82 9.64 -25.91 16.02
N HIS A 83 10.02 -24.91 15.22
CA HIS A 83 11.35 -24.30 15.28
C HIS A 83 11.48 -23.21 16.35
N GLY A 84 10.52 -23.09 17.27
CA GLY A 84 10.60 -22.13 18.37
C GLY A 84 10.59 -20.67 17.91
N LEU A 85 10.15 -20.40 16.68
CA LEU A 85 9.82 -19.07 16.17
C LEU A 85 8.47 -18.62 16.78
N LYS A 86 8.36 -18.74 18.11
CA LYS A 86 7.21 -18.25 18.88
C LYS A 86 7.28 -16.74 19.01
N ARG A 87 6.09 -16.14 19.10
CA ARG A 87 5.84 -14.71 19.37
C ARG A 87 6.79 -14.18 20.45
N GLY A 88 7.80 -13.41 20.05
CA GLY A 88 8.72 -12.74 20.99
C GLY A 88 10.19 -12.72 20.57
N ARG A 89 10.68 -13.67 19.76
CA ARG A 89 12.02 -13.58 19.17
C ARG A 89 11.99 -12.70 17.92
N HIS A 90 12.84 -11.67 17.91
CA HIS A 90 12.93 -10.74 16.79
C HIS A 90 13.58 -11.44 15.61
N THR A 91 12.82 -11.63 14.54
CA THR A 91 13.36 -12.16 13.29
C THR A 91 13.69 -11.00 12.33
N PRO A 92 14.70 -11.16 11.47
CA PRO A 92 14.94 -10.22 10.36
C PRO A 92 13.68 -9.98 9.52
N ALA A 93 12.80 -10.98 9.45
CA ALA A 93 11.51 -10.90 8.77
C ALA A 93 10.63 -9.78 9.34
N MET A 94 10.53 -9.68 10.67
CA MET A 94 9.77 -8.63 11.35
C MET A 94 10.31 -7.22 11.04
N LEU A 95 11.65 -7.06 11.01
CA LEU A 95 12.27 -5.78 10.64
C LEU A 95 11.96 -5.38 9.20
N ARG A 96 11.96 -6.34 8.27
CA ARG A 96 11.59 -6.06 6.88
C ARG A 96 10.11 -5.70 6.75
N VAL A 97 9.20 -6.37 7.45
CA VAL A 97 7.77 -5.98 7.50
C VAL A 97 7.62 -4.56 8.03
N LEU A 98 8.33 -4.20 9.10
CA LEU A 98 8.31 -2.85 9.66
C LEU A 98 8.74 -1.81 8.62
N LEU A 99 9.87 -2.06 7.93
CA LEU A 99 10.40 -1.15 6.91
C LEU A 99 9.45 -0.99 5.73
N VAL A 100 8.85 -2.09 5.24
CA VAL A 100 7.87 -2.07 4.14
C VAL A 100 6.59 -1.34 4.56
N ALA A 101 6.07 -1.60 5.75
CA ALA A 101 4.87 -0.92 6.26
C ALA A 101 5.11 0.60 6.40
N MET A 102 6.30 1.01 6.88
CA MET A 102 6.67 2.42 6.99
C MET A 102 6.86 3.09 5.63
N SER A 103 7.49 2.40 4.66
CA SER A 103 7.62 2.90 3.29
C SER A 103 6.26 3.01 2.58
N ASN A 104 5.26 2.22 2.98
CA ASN A 104 3.91 2.32 2.42
C ASN A 104 3.05 3.41 3.08
N GLY A 105 3.59 4.12 4.08
CA GLY A 105 2.90 5.23 4.72
C GLY A 105 2.17 4.89 6.03
N THR A 106 2.38 3.71 6.59
CA THR A 106 1.91 3.36 7.93
C THR A 106 2.65 4.21 8.98
N THR A 107 1.99 4.55 10.08
CA THR A 107 2.64 5.21 11.22
C THR A 107 3.64 4.27 11.87
N THR A 108 4.68 4.79 12.52
CA THR A 108 5.69 3.97 13.21
C THR A 108 5.05 3.03 14.24
N VAL A 109 4.07 3.52 15.00
CA VAL A 109 3.33 2.71 15.99
C VAL A 109 2.54 1.59 15.32
N GLY A 110 1.84 1.90 14.22
CA GLY A 110 1.09 0.90 13.45
C GLY A 110 2.01 -0.17 12.85
N ALA A 111 3.15 0.24 12.31
CA ALA A 111 4.13 -0.66 11.71
C ALA A 111 4.82 -1.57 12.76
N ILE A 112 5.13 -1.05 13.95
CA ILE A 112 5.63 -1.83 15.10
C ILE A 112 4.61 -2.89 15.52
N LYS A 113 3.34 -2.49 15.64
CA LYS A 113 2.25 -3.40 16.01
C LYS A 113 2.06 -4.49 14.96
N LEU A 114 2.06 -4.12 13.67
CA LEU A 114 1.90 -5.05 12.56
C LEU A 114 3.05 -6.05 12.47
N ALA A 115 4.29 -5.59 12.67
CA ALA A 115 5.45 -6.47 12.74
C ALA A 115 5.53 -7.29 14.04
N GLY A 116 4.65 -7.07 15.03
CA GLY A 116 4.60 -7.83 16.27
C GLY A 116 5.68 -7.49 17.30
N PHE A 117 6.27 -6.29 17.25
CA PHE A 117 7.32 -5.89 18.19
C PHE A 117 6.74 -5.40 19.53
N PRO A 118 7.32 -5.80 20.68
CA PRO A 118 7.08 -5.11 21.95
C PRO A 118 7.74 -3.73 21.91
N GLY A 119 6.96 -2.64 22.09
CA GLY A 119 7.46 -1.27 21.92
C GLY A 119 8.66 -0.87 22.80
N ARG A 120 8.84 -1.51 23.97
CA ARG A 120 10.02 -1.31 24.83
C ARG A 120 11.30 -1.92 24.23
N HIS A 121 11.17 -3.10 23.63
CA HIS A 121 12.30 -3.82 23.01
C HIS A 121 12.69 -3.16 21.69
N PHE A 122 11.72 -2.71 20.89
CA PHE A 122 12.01 -1.97 19.66
C PHE A 122 12.86 -0.72 19.92
N ARG A 123 12.52 0.07 20.96
CA ARG A 123 13.33 1.24 21.34
C ARG A 123 14.74 0.87 21.76
N SER A 124 14.92 -0.23 22.49
CA SER A 124 16.25 -0.73 22.83
C SER A 124 17.04 -1.15 21.60
N LEU A 125 16.39 -1.78 20.63
CA LEU A 125 17.01 -2.27 19.39
C LEU A 125 17.46 -1.11 18.49
N VAL A 126 16.65 -0.05 18.38
CA VAL A 126 17.02 1.18 17.66
C VAL A 126 18.19 1.89 18.34
N ARG A 127 18.17 2.01 19.68
CA ARG A 127 19.29 2.61 20.43
C ARG A 127 20.60 1.84 20.31
N ALA A 128 20.51 0.52 20.16
CA ALA A 128 21.69 -0.35 20.03
C ALA A 128 22.32 -0.31 18.63
N SER A 129 21.65 0.23 17.61
CA SER A 129 22.12 0.16 16.22
C SER A 129 21.71 1.39 15.41
N SER A 130 22.69 2.28 15.16
CA SER A 130 22.53 3.45 14.28
C SER A 130 22.20 3.07 12.83
N ALA A 131 22.65 1.89 12.37
CA ALA A 131 22.31 1.37 11.05
C ALA A 131 20.80 1.11 10.91
N LEU A 132 20.13 0.67 11.98
CA LEU A 132 18.68 0.46 11.96
C LEU A 132 17.93 1.80 11.94
N GLU A 133 18.42 2.78 12.70
CA GLU A 133 17.85 4.13 12.68
C GLU A 133 17.92 4.76 11.28
N ALA A 134 19.05 4.61 10.59
CA ALA A 134 19.22 5.05 9.20
C ALA A 134 18.25 4.35 8.24
N LEU A 135 18.00 3.05 8.42
CA LEU A 135 17.01 2.30 7.62
C LEU A 135 15.57 2.78 7.88
N LEU A 136 15.22 3.10 9.11
CA LEU A 136 13.89 3.61 9.47
C LEU A 136 13.66 5.03 8.94
N GLU A 137 14.69 5.88 8.94
CA GLU A 137 14.66 7.18 8.27
C GLU A 137 14.51 7.03 6.74
N ALA A 138 15.29 6.13 6.14
CA ALA A 138 15.19 5.84 4.72
C ALA A 138 13.79 5.32 4.33
N ALA A 139 13.20 4.44 5.15
CA ALA A 139 11.83 3.96 4.96
C ALA A 139 10.81 5.11 5.04
N ARG A 140 10.97 6.03 6.00
CA ARG A 140 10.11 7.22 6.11
C ARG A 140 10.21 8.14 4.91
N ARG A 141 11.42 8.35 4.39
CA ARG A 141 11.65 9.17 3.18
C ARG A 141 11.12 8.51 1.91
N ALA A 142 11.13 7.17 1.86
CA ALA A 142 10.56 6.40 0.76
C ALA A 142 9.03 6.36 0.77
N ARG A 143 8.37 6.94 1.79
CA ARG A 143 6.92 7.08 1.83
C ARG A 143 6.47 7.72 0.53
N PRO A 144 5.50 7.11 -0.21
CA PRO A 144 4.94 7.78 -1.36
C PRO A 144 4.45 9.14 -0.86
N LEU A 145 4.95 10.22 -1.47
CA LEU A 145 4.31 11.53 -1.33
C LEU A 145 2.88 11.22 -1.71
N LYS A 146 1.98 11.19 -0.72
CA LYS A 146 0.56 11.02 -0.98
C LYS A 146 0.28 11.96 -2.13
N ALA A 147 -0.14 11.40 -3.27
CA ALA A 147 -0.99 12.14 -4.18
C ALA A 147 -1.93 12.94 -3.28
N ARG A 148 -1.96 14.26 -3.46
CA ARG A 148 -2.87 15.16 -2.77
C ARG A 148 -4.30 14.70 -3.09
N SER A 149 -4.74 13.65 -2.41
CA SER A 149 -6.03 12.97 -2.54
C SER A 149 -6.86 13.17 -1.27
N GLY A 150 -6.71 14.33 -0.64
CA GLY A 150 -7.90 15.17 -0.58
C GLY A 150 -7.99 15.79 -1.96
N ALA A 151 -9.08 15.51 -2.69
CA ALA A 151 -9.36 16.05 -4.01
C ALA A 151 -8.71 17.43 -4.24
N PHE A 152 -8.15 17.67 -5.42
CA PHE A 152 -7.93 19.04 -5.87
C PHE A 152 -9.30 19.72 -5.92
N VAL A 153 -9.72 20.21 -4.78
CA VAL A 153 -10.83 21.12 -4.60
C VAL A 153 -10.17 22.46 -4.87
N PRO A 154 -10.49 23.14 -5.99
CA PRO A 154 -10.06 24.51 -6.19
C PRO A 154 -10.40 25.30 -4.91
N SER A 155 -9.54 26.24 -4.53
CA SER A 155 -9.67 27.03 -3.30
C SER A 155 -11.08 27.60 -3.04
N SER A 156 -11.92 27.70 -4.09
CA SER A 156 -13.33 28.10 -4.05
C SER A 156 -14.28 27.13 -3.32
N TYR A 157 -13.92 25.87 -3.09
CA TYR A 157 -14.83 24.84 -2.53
C TYR A 157 -14.42 24.29 -1.17
N ARG A 158 -13.57 24.99 -0.40
CA ARG A 158 -13.41 24.66 1.02
C ARG A 158 -14.61 25.21 1.81
N PRO A 159 -15.36 24.37 2.56
CA PRO A 159 -16.34 24.86 3.52
C PRO A 159 -15.61 25.75 4.54
N ARG A 160 -15.99 27.03 4.60
CA ARG A 160 -15.34 28.00 5.50
C ARG A 160 -15.76 27.78 6.95
N ARG A 161 -14.84 28.05 7.88
CA ARG A 161 -15.13 28.18 9.30
C ARG A 161 -16.27 29.20 9.51
N PRO A 162 -17.25 28.93 10.39
CA PRO A 162 -18.34 29.87 10.66
C PRO A 162 -17.76 31.20 11.17
N GLY A 163 -18.14 32.32 10.54
CA GLY A 163 -17.83 33.68 11.03
C GLY A 163 -17.12 34.64 10.07
N GLN A 164 -16.70 34.22 8.86
CA GLN A 164 -16.14 35.18 7.89
C GLN A 164 -17.22 35.74 6.94
N LYS A 165 -17.42 37.07 6.99
CA LYS A 165 -18.27 37.82 6.05
C LYS A 165 -17.72 37.68 4.61
N PRO A 166 -18.60 37.54 3.61
CA PRO A 166 -18.18 37.40 2.21
C PRO A 166 -17.60 38.71 1.65
N PRO A 167 -16.51 38.69 0.87
CA PRO A 167 -16.14 39.80 0.03
C PRO A 167 -17.13 39.93 -1.13
N SER A 168 -17.53 41.18 -1.42
CA SER A 168 -18.52 41.55 -2.43
C SER A 168 -18.29 40.86 -3.79
N PRO A 169 -19.29 40.15 -4.36
CA PRO A 169 -19.13 39.51 -5.65
C PRO A 169 -19.31 40.54 -6.76
N TRP A 170 -18.34 40.53 -7.66
CA TRP A 170 -18.30 41.31 -8.88
C TRP A 170 -19.57 41.07 -9.71
N THR A 171 -20.13 42.17 -10.18
CA THR A 171 -21.33 42.25 -11.02
C THR A 171 -21.12 41.55 -12.36
N PHE A 172 -21.91 40.53 -12.64
CA PHE A 172 -22.03 39.97 -13.98
C PHE A 172 -23.20 40.66 -14.71
N ARG A 173 -22.90 41.30 -15.86
CA ARG A 173 -23.89 41.91 -16.74
C ARG A 173 -24.28 40.89 -17.81
N LEU A 174 -25.51 40.38 -17.75
CA LEU A 174 -26.04 39.48 -18.77
C LEU A 174 -26.39 40.29 -20.02
N VAL A 175 -25.81 39.90 -21.16
CA VAL A 175 -26.16 40.41 -22.49
C VAL A 175 -27.09 39.38 -23.14
N ARG A 176 -28.32 39.79 -23.46
CA ARG A 176 -29.32 38.99 -24.16
C ARG A 176 -28.85 38.78 -25.60
N ARG A 177 -28.52 37.55 -25.99
CA ARG A 177 -28.31 37.17 -27.39
C ARG A 177 -29.68 37.06 -28.04
N GLY A 178 -29.94 37.87 -29.07
CA GLY A 178 -31.19 37.85 -29.85
C GLY A 178 -31.37 36.51 -30.56
N ASP A 179 -32.63 36.10 -30.68
CA ASP A 179 -33.06 34.90 -31.39
C ASP A 179 -32.64 34.99 -32.87
N PRO A 180 -32.12 33.91 -33.48
CA PRO A 180 -31.96 33.86 -34.92
C PRO A 180 -33.33 33.76 -35.57
N ASP A 181 -33.62 34.79 -36.34
CA ASP A 181 -34.80 34.98 -37.19
C ASP A 181 -35.03 33.77 -38.10
N MET A 182 -36.30 33.42 -38.25
CA MET A 182 -36.78 32.42 -39.20
C MET A 182 -36.59 32.94 -40.62
N SER A 183 -35.72 32.33 -41.41
CA SER A 183 -35.73 32.51 -42.87
C SER A 183 -34.91 31.44 -43.59
N GLN A 184 -35.49 30.25 -43.76
CA GLN A 184 -35.22 29.38 -44.91
C GLN A 184 -36.53 28.66 -45.28
N THR A 185 -37.28 29.23 -46.22
CA THR A 185 -38.10 28.46 -47.15
C THR A 185 -37.40 28.60 -48.49
N GLU A 186 -36.86 27.50 -48.98
CA GLU A 186 -36.24 27.38 -50.30
C GLU A 186 -37.26 27.62 -51.44
N PRO A 187 -36.79 28.05 -52.61
CA PRO A 187 -37.57 28.07 -53.84
C PRO A 187 -37.48 26.71 -54.56
N ASP A 188 -38.62 26.16 -54.99
CA ASP A 188 -38.70 25.30 -56.19
C ASP A 188 -40.16 25.07 -56.61
N ALA A 189 -40.37 25.09 -57.94
CA ALA A 189 -41.59 24.98 -58.75
C ALA A 189 -42.41 26.26 -59.00
#